data_AF-A0A9P5H2R8-F1
#
_entry.id   AF-A0A9P5H2R8-F1
#
_cell.length_a   1.000
_cell.length_b   1.000
_cell.length_c   1.000
_cell.angle_alpha   90.00
_cell.angle_beta   90.00
_cell.angle_gamma   90.00
#
_symmetry.space_group_name_H-M   'P 1'
#
loop_
_entity.id
_entity.type
_entity.pdbx_description
1 polymer ?
#
loop_
_entity_poly.entity_id
_entity_poly.type
_entity_poly.pdbx_seq_one_letter_code
_entity_poly.pdbx_strand_id
1 'polypeptide(L)'
;MHNSLFNSMDFTELGKVSDEWTDFVRNAPALGHSKLVPGMDPVAARALVESSRARPSDADLSAKGLNVRTFTWTDPTTTQKLQFRLFMPPEAAANPTQVFPLYLYFHGGGFLFGSIDSDTADCARISTSSSIMVLSANYRHTDTHTFPSQHDDAWSALQFVLSSPPELTQVDPTRILVAGASAGANLALVTALRAGAEVWSFSPLSSPIRLSSLNPRPDPNTQPGR
;
A
#
# COMPACT_ATOMS: atom_id res chain seq x y z
N MET A 1 -17.17 -8.19 41.54
CA MET A 1 -16.34 -7.12 40.95
C MET A 1 -15.78 -7.58 39.62
N HIS A 2 -16.58 -7.63 38.56
CA HIS A 2 -16.08 -7.80 37.19
C HIS A 2 -17.12 -7.22 36.21
N ASN A 3 -16.60 -6.58 35.16
CA ASN A 3 -17.28 -6.05 33.97
C ASN A 3 -18.01 -4.70 34.12
N SER A 4 -17.26 -3.61 33.97
CA SER A 4 -17.81 -2.28 33.64
C SER A 4 -16.83 -1.46 32.78
N LEU A 5 -16.26 -2.06 31.73
CA LEU A 5 -15.40 -1.31 30.78
C LEU A 5 -15.83 -1.42 29.31
N PHE A 6 -16.94 -2.10 29.01
CA PHE A 6 -17.60 -1.99 27.70
C PHE A 6 -18.79 -1.05 27.80
N ASN A 7 -18.53 0.23 28.11
CA ASN A 7 -19.50 1.26 27.73
C ASN A 7 -19.54 1.24 26.21
N SER A 8 -20.73 0.96 25.68
CA SER A 8 -21.04 0.78 24.27
C SER A 8 -20.48 1.92 23.42
N MET A 9 -19.51 1.62 22.56
CA MET A 9 -19.23 2.49 21.41
C MET A 9 -20.42 2.35 20.46
N ASP A 10 -21.34 3.30 20.53
CA ASP A 10 -22.43 3.42 19.58
C ASP A 10 -21.90 4.02 18.28
N PHE A 11 -21.73 3.18 17.26
CA PHE A 11 -21.26 3.57 15.93
C PHE A 11 -22.42 3.83 14.96
N THR A 12 -23.67 3.85 15.42
CA THR A 12 -24.85 4.01 14.55
C THR A 12 -24.79 5.33 13.77
N GLU A 13 -24.15 6.35 14.33
CA GLU A 13 -23.90 7.64 13.67
C GLU A 13 -22.78 7.59 12.61
N LEU A 14 -21.85 6.63 12.67
CA LEU A 14 -20.80 6.46 11.64
C LEU A 14 -21.31 5.77 10.37
N GLY A 15 -22.51 5.18 10.41
CA GLY A 15 -23.15 4.60 9.23
C GLY A 15 -23.82 5.62 8.31
N LYS A 16 -23.95 6.88 8.77
CA LYS A 16 -24.54 7.95 7.97
C LYS A 16 -23.48 8.57 7.06
N VAL A 17 -23.90 8.93 5.85
CA VAL A 17 -23.09 9.73 4.94
C VAL A 17 -22.83 11.10 5.58
N SER A 18 -21.61 11.61 5.54
CA SER A 18 -21.30 12.92 6.13
C SER A 18 -22.02 14.04 5.39
N ASP A 19 -22.36 15.11 6.13
CA ASP A 19 -22.96 16.32 5.54
C ASP A 19 -22.03 16.93 4.47
N GLU A 20 -20.71 16.94 4.73
CA GLU A 20 -19.70 17.36 3.77
C GLU A 20 -19.76 16.56 2.45
N TRP A 21 -19.89 15.23 2.52
CA TRP A 21 -20.03 14.39 1.32
C TRP A 21 -21.34 14.67 0.59
N THR A 22 -22.42 14.87 1.34
CA THR A 22 -23.75 15.19 0.79
C THR A 22 -23.72 16.54 0.05
N ASP A 23 -23.07 17.54 0.64
CA ASP A 23 -22.89 18.86 0.03
C ASP A 23 -21.95 18.82 -1.18
N PHE A 24 -20.88 18.03 -1.10
CA PHE A 24 -20.00 17.78 -2.24
C PHE A 24 -20.78 17.17 -3.40
N VAL A 25 -21.51 16.07 -3.19
CA VAL A 25 -22.28 15.41 -4.26
C VAL A 25 -23.35 16.33 -4.85
N ARG A 26 -23.97 17.18 -4.01
CA ARG A 26 -24.99 18.14 -4.45
C ARG A 26 -24.42 19.22 -5.37
N ASN A 27 -23.21 19.69 -5.11
CA ASN A 27 -22.62 20.87 -5.74
C ASN A 27 -21.49 20.54 -6.74
N ALA A 28 -20.93 19.34 -6.69
CA ALA A 28 -19.93 18.89 -7.64
C ALA A 28 -20.57 18.73 -9.03
N PRO A 29 -19.83 19.06 -10.10
CA PRO A 29 -20.27 18.69 -11.44
C PRO A 29 -20.53 17.18 -11.45
N ALA A 30 -21.63 16.75 -12.07
CA ALA A 30 -21.98 15.34 -12.15
C ALA A 30 -20.74 14.55 -12.55
N LEU A 31 -20.29 13.65 -11.67
CA LEU A 31 -19.27 12.67 -12.02
C LEU A 31 -19.84 11.95 -13.23
N GLY A 32 -19.31 12.21 -14.43
CA GLY A 32 -19.77 11.55 -15.63
C GLY A 32 -19.78 10.05 -15.37
N HIS A 33 -20.79 9.34 -15.88
CA HIS A 33 -20.81 7.88 -15.81
C HIS A 33 -19.43 7.34 -16.21
N SER A 34 -18.98 6.29 -15.50
CA SER A 34 -17.71 5.65 -15.82
C SER A 34 -17.60 5.49 -17.32
N LYS A 35 -16.53 6.03 -17.90
CA LYS A 35 -16.28 5.89 -19.34
C LYS A 35 -15.86 4.45 -19.69
N LEU A 36 -15.69 3.58 -18.70
CA LEU A 36 -15.51 2.14 -18.89
C LEU A 36 -16.79 1.52 -19.43
N VAL A 37 -16.67 0.75 -20.50
CA VAL A 37 -17.77 -0.03 -21.08
C VAL A 37 -17.45 -1.53 -21.00
N PRO A 38 -18.46 -2.41 -20.88
CA PRO A 38 -18.24 -3.85 -20.91
C PRO A 38 -17.47 -4.28 -22.18
N GLY A 39 -16.46 -5.14 -22.02
CA GLY A 39 -15.64 -5.63 -23.14
C GLY A 39 -14.61 -4.64 -23.68
N MET A 40 -14.41 -3.49 -23.03
CA MET A 40 -13.32 -2.57 -23.38
C MET A 40 -11.96 -3.27 -23.22
N ASP A 41 -11.06 -3.04 -24.17
CA ASP A 41 -9.68 -3.51 -24.10
C ASP A 41 -9.00 -3.07 -22.78
N PRO A 42 -8.33 -3.97 -22.04
CA PRO A 42 -7.71 -3.66 -20.75
C PRO A 42 -6.70 -2.51 -20.79
N VAL A 43 -5.92 -2.39 -21.86
CA VAL A 43 -4.93 -1.31 -22.02
C VAL A 43 -5.64 0.03 -22.22
N ALA A 44 -6.67 0.05 -23.07
CA ALA A 44 -7.51 1.23 -23.28
C ALA A 44 -8.26 1.65 -21.99
N ALA A 45 -8.82 0.68 -21.27
CA ALA A 45 -9.50 0.91 -19.99
C ALA A 45 -8.54 1.53 -18.97
N ARG A 46 -7.31 1.03 -18.87
CA ARG A 46 -6.29 1.61 -18.00
C ARG A 46 -5.93 3.02 -18.42
N ALA A 47 -5.60 3.24 -19.68
CA ALA A 47 -5.25 4.58 -20.18
C ALA A 47 -6.36 5.61 -19.88
N LEU A 48 -7.62 5.21 -20.05
CA LEU A 48 -8.77 6.04 -19.78
C LEU A 48 -8.90 6.41 -18.29
N VAL A 49 -8.81 5.43 -17.39
CA VAL A 49 -8.85 5.68 -15.94
C VAL A 49 -7.68 6.57 -15.51
N GLU A 50 -6.46 6.27 -15.97
CA GLU A 50 -5.28 7.05 -15.61
C GLU A 50 -5.28 8.48 -16.19
N SER A 51 -5.94 8.71 -17.33
CA SER A 51 -6.13 10.06 -17.87
C SER A 51 -7.08 10.92 -17.03
N SER A 52 -7.98 10.29 -16.26
CA SER A 52 -8.94 10.97 -15.40
C SER A 52 -8.41 11.29 -14.00
N ARG A 53 -7.28 10.66 -13.60
CA ARG A 53 -6.65 10.93 -12.31
C ARG A 53 -5.91 12.25 -12.35
N ALA A 54 -6.26 13.14 -11.42
CA ALA A 54 -5.50 14.36 -11.19
C ALA A 54 -4.11 14.02 -10.67
N ARG A 55 -3.07 14.54 -11.33
CA ARG A 55 -1.68 14.27 -10.99
C ARG A 55 -0.92 15.58 -10.87
N PRO A 56 -0.41 15.95 -9.69
CA PRO A 56 0.49 17.10 -9.59
C PRO A 56 1.74 16.79 -10.39
N SER A 57 2.21 17.77 -11.17
CA SER A 57 3.47 17.64 -11.89
C SER A 57 4.66 17.67 -10.92
N ASP A 58 5.81 17.14 -11.35
CA ASP A 58 7.05 17.26 -10.57
C ASP A 58 7.40 18.73 -10.27
N ALA A 59 7.01 19.66 -11.14
CA ALA A 59 7.15 21.10 -10.90
C ALA A 59 6.23 21.59 -9.77
N ASP A 60 4.98 21.13 -9.72
CA ASP A 60 4.05 21.47 -8.62
C ASP A 60 4.55 20.93 -7.27
N LEU A 61 5.15 19.73 -7.28
CA LEU A 61 5.73 19.13 -6.08
C LEU A 61 7.01 19.86 -5.65
N SER A 62 7.87 20.21 -6.60
CA SER A 62 9.10 20.98 -6.35
C SER A 62 8.79 22.38 -5.81
N ALA A 63 7.75 23.05 -6.33
CA ALA A 63 7.29 24.34 -5.82
C ALA A 63 6.81 24.29 -4.36
N LYS A 64 6.43 23.09 -3.89
CA LYS A 64 6.08 22.82 -2.48
C LYS A 64 7.28 22.35 -1.65
N GLY A 65 8.49 22.36 -2.21
CA GLY A 65 9.72 21.96 -1.55
C GLY A 65 9.95 20.46 -1.45
N LEU A 66 9.12 19.63 -2.11
CA LEU A 66 9.36 18.18 -2.14
C LEU A 66 10.42 17.84 -3.19
N ASN A 67 11.35 16.98 -2.82
CA ASN A 67 12.24 16.35 -3.77
C ASN A 67 11.66 14.99 -4.17
N VAL A 68 11.51 14.76 -5.46
CA VAL A 68 10.92 13.55 -6.03
C VAL A 68 11.89 12.93 -7.02
N ARG A 69 12.12 11.62 -6.90
CA ARG A 69 13.01 10.87 -7.78
C ARG A 69 12.29 9.64 -8.31
N THR A 70 12.23 9.52 -9.63
CA THR A 70 11.75 8.29 -10.28
C THR A 70 12.96 7.51 -10.81
N PHE A 71 13.01 6.22 -10.53
CA PHE A 71 14.08 5.35 -11.00
C PHE A 71 13.55 3.94 -11.27
N THR A 72 14.30 3.16 -12.03
CA THR A 72 13.97 1.76 -12.31
C THR A 72 15.07 0.89 -11.75
N TRP A 73 14.68 -0.11 -10.97
CA TRP A 73 15.56 -1.15 -10.46
C TRP A 73 15.26 -2.47 -11.17
N THR A 74 16.28 -3.30 -11.35
CA THR A 74 16.14 -4.65 -11.90
C THR A 74 16.44 -5.64 -10.79
N ASP A 75 15.47 -6.50 -10.49
CA ASP A 75 15.61 -7.57 -9.53
C ASP A 75 16.73 -8.52 -9.97
N PRO A 76 17.80 -8.71 -9.17
CA PRO A 76 18.92 -9.55 -9.56
C PRO A 76 18.57 -11.05 -9.60
N THR A 77 17.48 -11.46 -8.93
CA THR A 77 17.01 -12.84 -8.88
C THR A 77 16.01 -13.14 -9.97
N THR A 78 15.02 -12.26 -10.17
CA THR A 78 13.93 -12.51 -11.14
C THR A 78 14.14 -11.83 -12.49
N THR A 79 15.12 -10.93 -12.60
CA THR A 79 15.35 -10.02 -13.74
C THR A 79 14.20 -9.06 -14.04
N GLN A 80 13.17 -9.06 -13.18
CA GLN A 80 12.02 -8.19 -13.30
C GLN A 80 12.42 -6.75 -13.03
N LYS A 81 11.95 -5.84 -13.87
CA LYS A 81 12.14 -4.40 -13.68
C LYS A 81 10.98 -3.83 -12.89
N LEU A 82 11.29 -3.10 -11.82
CA LEU A 82 10.32 -2.34 -11.04
C LEU A 82 10.66 -0.86 -11.12
N GLN A 83 9.65 -0.06 -11.44
CA GLN A 83 9.78 1.39 -11.38
C GLN A 83 9.36 1.86 -10.00
N PHE A 84 10.17 2.73 -9.43
CA PHE A 84 9.94 3.35 -8.14
C PHE A 84 9.86 4.87 -8.27
N ARG A 85 9.09 5.48 -7.38
CA ARG A 85 9.07 6.92 -7.17
C ARG A 85 9.26 7.18 -5.69
N LEU A 86 10.38 7.80 -5.37
CA LEU A 86 10.76 8.22 -4.04
C LEU A 86 10.36 9.67 -3.83
N PHE A 87 9.53 9.91 -2.82
CA PHE A 87 9.20 11.23 -2.30
C PHE A 87 10.00 11.45 -1.02
N MET A 88 10.79 12.52 -1.01
CA MET A 88 11.63 12.88 0.12
C MET A 88 11.02 14.10 0.82
N PRO A 89 10.90 14.07 2.16
CA PRO A 89 10.43 15.21 2.91
C PRO A 89 11.45 16.37 2.80
N PRO A 90 11.04 17.64 2.82
CA PRO A 90 11.95 18.79 2.69
C PRO A 90 13.16 18.75 3.64
N GLU A 91 12.97 18.21 4.84
CA GLU A 91 13.97 18.02 5.88
C GLU A 91 15.14 17.13 5.42
N ALA A 92 14.90 16.19 4.50
CA ALA A 92 15.95 15.33 3.97
C ALA A 92 17.02 16.11 3.19
N ALA A 93 16.62 17.20 2.50
CA ALA A 93 17.55 18.09 1.82
C ALA A 93 18.30 19.01 2.79
N ALA A 94 17.66 19.39 3.90
CA ALA A 94 18.26 20.26 4.91
C ALA A 94 19.36 19.56 5.74
N ASN A 95 19.24 18.24 5.95
CA ASN A 95 20.24 17.44 6.66
C ASN A 95 20.53 16.12 5.93
N PRO A 96 21.61 16.06 5.11
CA PRO A 96 21.97 14.85 4.35
C PRO A 96 22.32 13.63 5.20
N THR A 97 22.65 13.81 6.48
CA THR A 97 23.01 12.72 7.41
C THR A 97 21.81 12.16 8.18
N GLN A 98 20.67 12.86 8.13
CA GLN A 98 19.46 12.41 8.79
C GLN A 98 18.83 11.24 8.04
N VAL A 99 18.40 10.24 8.80
CA VAL A 99 17.63 9.08 8.30
C VAL A 99 16.17 9.18 8.73
N PHE A 100 15.29 8.69 7.86
CA PHE A 100 13.84 8.80 7.99
C PHE A 100 13.18 7.42 7.95
N PRO A 101 12.04 7.21 8.63
CA PRO A 101 11.19 6.06 8.37
C PRO A 101 10.79 6.00 6.89
N LEU A 102 10.53 4.80 6.40
CA LEU A 102 10.07 4.57 5.04
C LEU A 102 8.64 4.05 5.02
N TYR A 103 7.83 4.65 4.16
CA TYR A 103 6.51 4.18 3.75
C TYR A 103 6.61 3.58 2.35
N LEU A 104 6.78 2.25 2.27
CA LEU A 104 6.72 1.50 1.02
C LEU A 104 5.25 1.36 0.62
N TYR A 105 4.88 1.96 -0.50
CA TYR A 105 3.49 2.09 -0.94
C TYR A 105 3.20 1.34 -2.24
N PHE A 106 2.07 0.64 -2.25
CA PHE A 106 1.48 0.03 -3.44
C PHE A 106 0.15 0.70 -3.76
N HIS A 107 0.03 1.24 -4.98
CA HIS A 107 -1.17 1.94 -5.42
C HIS A 107 -2.38 1.00 -5.56
N GLY A 108 -3.58 1.57 -5.57
CA GLY A 108 -4.82 0.83 -5.84
C GLY A 108 -5.13 0.67 -7.32
N GLY A 109 -6.19 -0.08 -7.64
CA GLY A 109 -6.66 -0.21 -9.02
C GLY A 109 -7.14 -1.60 -9.43
N GLY A 110 -7.42 -2.51 -8.50
CA GLY A 110 -7.92 -3.85 -8.84
C GLY A 110 -6.94 -4.67 -9.68
N PHE A 111 -5.64 -4.43 -9.53
CA PHE A 111 -4.53 -5.01 -10.32
C PHE A 111 -4.50 -4.66 -11.82
N LEU A 112 -5.60 -4.15 -12.39
CA LEU A 112 -5.69 -3.69 -13.78
C LEU A 112 -5.33 -2.20 -13.93
N PHE A 113 -5.76 -1.38 -13.00
CA PHE A 113 -5.56 0.07 -13.04
C PHE A 113 -4.37 0.52 -12.19
N GLY A 114 -4.01 1.78 -12.41
CA GLY A 114 -2.91 2.44 -11.73
C GLY A 114 -1.62 2.47 -12.53
N SER A 115 -0.66 3.21 -11.99
CA SER A 115 0.64 3.53 -12.55
C SER A 115 1.50 4.17 -11.46
N ILE A 116 2.77 4.45 -11.80
CA ILE A 116 3.68 5.19 -10.93
C ILE A 116 3.16 6.58 -10.53
N ASP A 117 2.24 7.15 -11.31
CA ASP A 117 1.74 8.49 -11.06
C ASP A 117 0.40 8.54 -10.30
N SER A 118 -0.31 7.42 -10.17
CA SER A 118 -1.75 7.42 -9.84
C SER A 118 -2.08 8.04 -8.50
N ASP A 119 -1.22 7.81 -7.51
CA ASP A 119 -1.42 8.25 -6.12
C ASP A 119 -0.34 9.27 -5.70
N THR A 120 0.22 10.01 -6.68
CA THR A 120 1.31 10.98 -6.45
C THR A 120 0.94 12.04 -5.42
N ALA A 121 -0.29 12.57 -5.47
CA ALA A 121 -0.75 13.59 -4.53
C ALA A 121 -0.79 13.07 -3.08
N ASP A 122 -1.26 11.84 -2.88
CA ASP A 122 -1.32 11.22 -1.56
C ASP A 122 0.07 10.87 -1.04
N CYS A 123 0.93 10.28 -1.87
CA CYS A 123 2.32 9.99 -1.50
C CYS A 123 3.07 11.26 -1.09
N ALA A 124 2.93 12.34 -1.87
CA ALA A 124 3.51 13.64 -1.57
C ALA A 124 2.99 14.22 -0.24
N ARG A 125 1.67 14.15 -0.01
CA ARG A 125 1.03 14.63 1.22
C ARG A 125 1.48 13.81 2.43
N ILE A 126 1.58 12.49 2.32
CA ILE A 126 2.04 11.61 3.40
C ILE A 126 3.50 11.94 3.74
N SER A 127 4.37 12.03 2.73
CA SER A 127 5.79 12.35 2.93
C SER A 127 5.98 13.67 3.66
N THR A 128 5.28 14.73 3.24
CA THR A 128 5.39 16.06 3.85
C THR A 128 4.73 16.18 5.22
N SER A 129 3.50 15.72 5.37
CA SER A 129 2.76 15.89 6.63
C SER A 129 3.31 15.05 7.78
N SER A 130 4.00 13.95 7.48
CA SER A 130 4.55 13.03 8.47
C SER A 130 6.08 13.10 8.58
N SER A 131 6.74 13.92 7.76
CA SER A 131 8.21 13.99 7.63
C SER A 131 8.85 12.60 7.48
N ILE A 132 8.35 11.81 6.52
CA ILE A 132 8.85 10.45 6.20
C ILE A 132 9.18 10.29 4.72
N MET A 133 10.02 9.31 4.41
CA MET A 133 10.26 8.89 3.03
C MET A 133 9.05 8.07 2.54
N VAL A 134 8.60 8.31 1.30
CA VAL A 134 7.58 7.48 0.66
C VAL A 134 8.16 6.89 -0.62
N LEU A 135 8.18 5.56 -0.73
CA LEU A 135 8.61 4.87 -1.95
C LEU A 135 7.39 4.19 -2.57
N SER A 136 6.87 4.76 -3.65
CA SER A 136 5.79 4.16 -4.42
C SER A 136 6.37 3.16 -5.42
N ALA A 137 5.89 1.92 -5.40
CA ALA A 137 6.33 0.84 -6.27
C ALA A 137 5.28 0.54 -7.36
N ASN A 138 5.70 0.58 -8.63
CA ASN A 138 4.84 0.28 -9.77
C ASN A 138 4.95 -1.21 -10.12
N TYR A 139 3.95 -1.99 -9.70
CA TYR A 139 3.88 -3.43 -9.92
C TYR A 139 3.23 -3.77 -11.27
N ARG A 140 3.40 -4.99 -11.78
CA ARG A 140 2.84 -5.43 -13.08
C ARG A 140 1.32 -5.53 -13.06
N HIS A 141 0.68 -5.24 -14.19
CA HIS A 141 -0.79 -5.23 -14.26
C HIS A 141 -1.38 -6.42 -15.00
N THR A 142 -2.60 -6.80 -14.59
CA THR A 142 -3.48 -7.64 -15.41
C THR A 142 -3.90 -6.88 -16.66
N ASP A 143 -4.31 -7.54 -17.73
CA ASP A 143 -4.40 -9.00 -17.94
C ASP A 143 -3.08 -9.66 -18.33
N THR A 144 -2.10 -8.87 -18.77
CA THR A 144 -0.80 -9.37 -19.26
C THR A 144 -0.03 -10.16 -18.20
N HIS A 145 -0.15 -9.76 -16.93
CA HIS A 145 0.46 -10.43 -15.80
C HIS A 145 -0.60 -10.81 -14.79
N THR A 146 -0.82 -12.10 -14.63
CA THR A 146 -1.78 -12.67 -13.68
C THR A 146 -1.09 -13.00 -12.36
N PHE A 147 -1.89 -13.35 -11.36
CA PHE A 147 -1.39 -13.89 -10.09
C PHE A 147 -0.38 -15.03 -10.34
N PRO A 148 0.78 -15.06 -9.65
CA PRO A 148 1.17 -14.23 -8.50
C PRO A 148 2.03 -12.99 -8.84
N SER A 149 2.10 -12.55 -10.10
CA SER A 149 3.07 -11.55 -10.57
C SER A 149 3.11 -10.27 -9.73
N GLN A 150 1.95 -9.74 -9.33
CA GLN A 150 1.84 -8.54 -8.49
C GLN A 150 2.40 -8.75 -7.09
N HIS A 151 2.15 -9.92 -6.51
CA HIS A 151 2.63 -10.29 -5.18
C HIS A 151 4.14 -10.53 -5.19
N ASP A 152 4.67 -11.12 -6.26
CA ASP A 152 6.10 -11.27 -6.46
C ASP A 152 6.79 -9.91 -6.62
N ASP A 153 6.21 -8.99 -7.39
CA ASP A 153 6.73 -7.62 -7.53
C ASP A 153 6.73 -6.86 -6.20
N ALA A 154 5.65 -6.98 -5.43
CA ALA A 154 5.56 -6.36 -4.11
C ALA A 154 6.59 -6.94 -3.13
N TRP A 155 6.86 -8.24 -3.23
CA TRP A 155 7.91 -8.89 -2.46
C TRP A 155 9.30 -8.42 -2.87
N SER A 156 9.60 -8.40 -4.17
CA SER A 156 10.86 -7.90 -4.71
C SER A 156 11.09 -6.44 -4.36
N ALA A 157 10.04 -5.62 -4.32
CA ALA A 157 10.12 -4.23 -3.85
C ALA A 157 10.53 -4.13 -2.37
N LEU A 158 9.97 -4.97 -1.50
CA LEU A 158 10.40 -5.01 -0.10
C LEU A 158 11.85 -5.51 0.03
N GLN A 159 12.24 -6.53 -0.72
CA GLN A 159 13.62 -7.05 -0.74
C GLN A 159 14.61 -5.98 -1.21
N PHE A 160 14.26 -5.22 -2.24
CA PHE A 160 15.03 -4.06 -2.70
C PHE A 160 15.25 -3.09 -1.55
N VAL A 161 14.20 -2.69 -0.83
CA VAL A 161 14.32 -1.78 0.34
C VAL A 161 15.23 -2.37 1.42
N LEU A 162 15.02 -3.62 1.81
CA LEU A 162 15.76 -4.29 2.89
C LEU A 162 17.24 -4.48 2.54
N SER A 163 17.60 -4.47 1.26
CA SER A 163 18.99 -4.51 0.81
C SER A 163 19.77 -3.22 1.07
N SER A 164 19.11 -2.17 1.58
CA SER A 164 19.69 -0.83 1.82
C SER A 164 20.37 -0.25 0.57
N PRO A 165 19.64 -0.08 -0.54
CA PRO A 165 20.22 0.28 -1.82
C PRO A 165 20.71 1.74 -1.83
N PRO A 166 21.67 2.10 -2.72
CA PRO A 166 22.20 3.46 -2.81
C PRO A 166 21.15 4.54 -3.08
N GLU A 167 20.01 4.19 -3.67
CA GLU A 167 18.90 5.10 -3.88
C GLU A 167 18.20 5.52 -2.58
N LEU A 168 18.35 4.75 -1.50
CA LEU A 168 17.65 4.89 -0.22
C LEU A 168 18.60 5.16 0.96
N THR A 169 19.72 5.86 0.74
CA THR A 169 20.75 6.13 1.78
C THR A 169 20.23 6.87 3.02
N GLN A 170 19.16 7.64 2.90
CA GLN A 170 18.52 8.37 4.01
C GLN A 170 17.30 7.63 4.59
N VAL A 171 17.10 6.36 4.27
CA VAL A 171 16.06 5.52 4.89
C VAL A 171 16.64 4.79 6.09
N ASP A 172 15.89 4.77 7.19
CA ASP A 172 16.17 3.92 8.34
C ASP A 172 15.59 2.51 8.10
N PRO A 173 16.44 1.48 7.91
CA PRO A 173 15.98 0.13 7.58
C PRO A 173 15.23 -0.56 8.73
N THR A 174 15.27 -0.01 9.95
CA THR A 174 14.55 -0.54 11.11
C THR A 174 13.12 0.02 11.23
N ARG A 175 12.78 1.04 10.42
CA ARG A 175 11.50 1.75 10.48
C ARG A 175 10.83 1.77 9.11
N ILE A 176 10.44 0.58 8.65
CA ILE A 176 9.74 0.39 7.37
C ILE A 176 8.27 0.06 7.65
N LEU A 177 7.38 0.87 7.07
CA LEU A 177 5.95 0.58 6.97
C LEU A 177 5.63 0.15 5.54
N VAL A 178 4.94 -0.99 5.40
CA VAL A 178 4.41 -1.47 4.12
C VAL A 178 2.92 -1.14 4.07
N ALA A 179 2.48 -0.45 3.03
CA ALA A 179 1.13 0.06 2.94
C ALA A 179 0.61 0.11 1.49
N GLY A 180 -0.69 0.33 1.33
CA GLY A 180 -1.31 0.45 0.02
C GLY A 180 -2.80 0.75 0.12
N ALA A 181 -3.43 1.04 -1.02
CA ALA A 181 -4.87 1.30 -1.11
C ALA A 181 -5.57 0.21 -1.94
N SER A 182 -6.75 -0.26 -1.51
CA SER A 182 -7.54 -1.26 -2.26
C SER A 182 -6.70 -2.51 -2.63
N ALA A 183 -6.51 -2.81 -3.91
CA ALA A 183 -5.63 -3.89 -4.38
C ALA A 183 -4.19 -3.75 -3.87
N GLY A 184 -3.65 -2.53 -3.76
CA GLY A 184 -2.35 -2.29 -3.15
C GLY A 184 -2.31 -2.60 -1.65
N ALA A 185 -3.44 -2.44 -0.93
CA ALA A 185 -3.54 -2.85 0.47
C ALA A 185 -3.47 -4.38 0.62
N ASN A 186 -4.02 -5.12 -0.35
CA ASN A 186 -3.85 -6.57 -0.42
C ASN A 186 -2.37 -6.94 -0.58
N LEU A 187 -1.65 -6.28 -1.51
CA LEU A 187 -0.21 -6.50 -1.69
C LEU A 187 0.57 -6.19 -0.40
N ALA A 188 0.29 -5.05 0.23
CA ALA A 188 0.94 -4.66 1.47
C ALA A 188 0.76 -5.70 2.59
N LEU A 189 -0.48 -6.16 2.78
CA LEU A 189 -0.81 -7.18 3.78
C LEU A 189 -0.08 -8.50 3.50
N VAL A 190 -0.15 -9.01 2.27
CA VAL A 190 0.47 -10.29 1.91
C VAL A 190 1.99 -10.22 2.02
N THR A 191 2.60 -9.12 1.58
CA THR A 191 4.04 -8.86 1.71
C THR A 191 4.47 -8.82 3.18
N ALA A 192 3.71 -8.14 4.05
CA ALA A 192 4.00 -8.10 5.48
C ALA A 192 3.88 -9.49 6.14
N LEU A 193 2.85 -10.26 5.78
CA LEU A 193 2.69 -11.64 6.25
C LEU A 193 3.85 -12.54 5.81
N ARG A 194 4.28 -12.42 4.55
CA ARG A 194 5.43 -13.15 4.01
C ARG A 194 6.72 -12.80 4.75
N ALA A 195 6.97 -11.51 4.99
CA ALA A 195 8.13 -11.06 5.78
C ALA A 195 8.11 -11.62 7.20
N GLY A 196 6.96 -11.58 7.88
CA GLY A 196 6.80 -12.16 9.21
C GLY A 196 7.03 -13.67 9.24
N ALA A 197 6.54 -14.40 8.24
CA ALA A 197 6.75 -15.84 8.12
C ALA A 197 8.22 -16.20 7.85
N GLU A 198 8.96 -15.41 7.07
CA GLU A 198 10.41 -15.59 6.90
C GLU A 198 11.16 -15.32 8.20
N VAL A 199 10.80 -14.27 8.95
CA VAL A 199 11.39 -14.01 10.28
C VAL A 199 11.10 -15.18 11.25
N TRP A 200 9.90 -15.78 11.18
CA TRP A 200 9.57 -16.99 11.94
C TRP A 200 10.30 -18.24 11.45
N SER A 201 10.76 -18.27 10.20
CA SER A 201 11.61 -19.33 9.67
C SER A 201 13.08 -19.17 10.09
N PHE A 202 13.52 -17.95 10.38
CA PHE A 202 14.86 -17.62 10.88
C PHE A 202 14.99 -17.55 12.41
N SER A 203 13.88 -17.51 13.16
CA SER A 203 13.91 -17.80 14.59
C SER A 203 13.74 -19.31 14.79
N PRO A 204 14.79 -20.06 15.17
CA PRO A 204 14.59 -21.38 15.74
C PRO A 204 14.02 -21.16 17.14
N LEU A 205 12.75 -20.79 17.23
CA LEU A 205 11.97 -21.20 18.40
C LEU A 205 12.05 -22.72 18.35
N SER A 206 12.76 -23.27 19.32
CA SER A 206 13.16 -24.68 19.49
C SER A 206 11.97 -25.62 19.74
N SER A 207 10.80 -25.30 19.20
CA SER A 207 9.62 -26.15 19.12
C SER A 207 8.66 -25.56 18.08
N PRO A 208 8.39 -26.22 16.94
CA PRO A 208 7.28 -25.82 16.10
C PRO A 208 6.00 -25.96 16.91
N ILE A 209 5.20 -24.90 17.00
CA ILE A 209 3.80 -25.03 17.42
C ILE A 209 3.14 -25.94 16.38
N ARG A 210 2.92 -27.21 16.75
CA ARG A 210 2.16 -28.13 15.91
C ARG A 210 0.73 -27.59 15.82
N LEU A 211 0.25 -27.39 14.60
CA LEU A 211 -1.15 -27.04 14.30
C LEU A 211 -2.17 -28.04 14.88
N SER A 212 -1.71 -29.23 15.31
CA SER A 212 -2.52 -30.23 16.03
C SER A 212 -2.87 -29.84 17.48
N SER A 213 -2.37 -28.71 17.99
CA SER A 213 -2.67 -28.19 19.34
C SER A 213 -3.81 -27.15 19.38
N LEU A 214 -4.32 -26.75 18.21
CA LEU A 214 -5.59 -26.03 18.14
C LEU A 214 -6.70 -27.05 18.40
N ASN A 215 -7.27 -27.02 19.60
CA ASN A 215 -8.50 -27.75 19.90
C ASN A 215 -9.51 -27.48 18.77
N PRO A 216 -10.06 -28.51 18.10
CA PRO A 216 -11.16 -28.30 17.18
C PRO A 216 -12.28 -27.56 17.94
N ARG A 217 -12.90 -26.58 17.29
CA ARG A 217 -14.09 -25.90 17.83
C ARG A 217 -15.06 -26.99 18.32
N PRO A 218 -15.63 -26.86 19.54
CA PRO A 218 -16.71 -27.73 19.97
C PRO A 218 -17.83 -27.71 18.93
N ASP A 219 -18.31 -28.89 18.54
CA ASP A 219 -19.50 -29.03 17.70
C ASP A 219 -20.66 -28.30 18.38
N PRO A 220 -21.34 -27.33 17.72
CA PRO A 220 -22.49 -26.64 18.29
C PRO A 220 -23.68 -27.57 18.62
N ASN A 221 -23.64 -28.85 18.22
CA ASN A 221 -24.72 -29.81 18.45
C ASN A 221 -24.53 -30.76 19.65
N THR A 222 -23.45 -30.68 20.43
CA THR A 222 -23.34 -31.44 21.68
C THR A 222 -24.16 -30.78 22.79
N GLN A 223 -25.43 -31.18 22.90
CA GLN A 223 -26.24 -30.92 24.09
C GLN A 223 -25.62 -31.62 25.32
N PRO A 224 -25.48 -30.96 26.48
CA PRO A 224 -25.06 -31.63 27.71
C PRO A 224 -26.16 -32.59 28.18
N GLY A 225 -25.85 -33.89 28.15
CA GLY A 225 -26.69 -34.95 28.70
C GLY A 225 -26.78 -34.86 30.23
N ARG A 226 -27.99 -35.21 30.71
CA ARG A 226 -28.41 -35.33 32.11
C ARG A 226 -27.54 -36.27 32.95
#